data_AF-A0A8S0ZQB6-F1
#
_entry.id   AF-A0A8S0ZQB6-F1
#
_cell.length_a   1.000
_cell.length_b   1.000
_cell.length_c   1.000
_cell.angle_alpha   90.00
_cell.angle_beta   90.00
_cell.angle_gamma   90.00
#
_symmetry.space_group_name_H-M   'P 1'
#
loop_
_entity.id
_entity.type
_entity.pdbx_description
1 polymer ?
#
loop_
_entity_poly.entity_id
_entity_poly.type
_entity_poly.pdbx_seq_one_letter_code
_entity_poly.pdbx_strand_id
1 'polypeptide(L)' 'MGTDRRWYCSKRLCGCKAKVFLDADGKIEFSDTDHNHTPPLYHVTSTGNYIPLKSSAAKKREEEKHDSSQS' A
#
# COMPACT_ATOMS: atom_id res chain seq x y z
N MET A 1 16.86 -1.31 27.40
CA MET A 1 16.60 -0.59 26.12
C MET A 1 15.27 -1.11 25.57
N GLY A 2 14.17 -0.38 25.80
CA GLY A 2 12.86 -0.77 25.30
C GLY A 2 12.72 -0.30 23.86
N THR A 3 12.86 -1.20 22.90
CA THR A 3 12.55 -0.89 21.50
C THR A 3 11.03 -0.86 21.35
N ASP A 4 10.50 0.20 20.74
CA ASP A 4 9.08 0.21 20.38
C ASP A 4 8.89 -0.85 19.28
N ARG A 5 8.21 -1.94 19.64
CA ARG A 5 8.00 -3.13 18.79
C ARG A 5 6.65 -3.08 18.07
N ARG A 6 6.06 -1.89 18.02
CA ARG A 6 4.73 -1.68 17.47
C ARG A 6 4.88 -0.87 16.19
N TRP A 7 4.58 -1.54 15.09
CA TRP A 7 4.56 -0.96 13.76
C TRP A 7 3.13 -0.61 13.40
N TYR A 8 2.96 0.56 12.79
CA TYR A 8 1.65 1.03 12.35
C TYR A 8 1.69 1.38 10.88
N CYS A 9 0.54 1.31 10.22
CA CYS A 9 0.42 1.81 8.86
C CYS A 9 0.82 3.29 8.76
N SER A 10 1.49 3.66 7.66
CA SER A 10 1.86 5.06 7.37
C SER A 10 0.66 6.00 7.24
N LYS A 11 -0.55 5.46 7.02
CA LYS A 11 -1.83 6.19 7.00
C LYS A 11 -2.57 6.17 8.34
N ARG A 12 -1.92 5.82 9.46
CA ARG A 12 -2.54 5.83 10.80
C ARG A 12 -3.18 7.18 11.15
N LEU A 13 -2.51 8.28 10.80
CA LEU A 13 -3.03 9.63 11.02
C LEU A 13 -4.24 9.97 10.14
N CYS A 14 -4.49 9.19 9.08
CA CYS A 14 -5.67 9.30 8.23
C CYS A 14 -6.78 8.31 8.64
N GLY A 15 -6.67 7.68 9.81
CA GLY A 15 -7.68 6.77 10.35
C GLY A 15 -7.46 5.29 10.05
N CYS A 16 -6.33 4.89 9.45
CA CYS A 16 -6.00 3.47 9.30
C CYS A 16 -5.63 2.84 10.65
N LYS A 17 -6.15 1.64 10.94
CA LYS A 17 -5.93 0.93 12.22
C LYS A 17 -4.93 -0.23 12.13
N ALA A 18 -4.51 -0.60 10.91
CA ALA A 18 -3.56 -1.67 10.68
C ALA A 18 -2.24 -1.47 11.44
N LYS A 19 -1.77 -2.56 12.07
CA LYS A 19 -0.62 -2.56 12.98
C LYS A 19 -0.03 -3.95 13.14
N VAL A 20 1.26 -4.02 13.47
CA VAL A 20 1.99 -5.26 13.75
C VAL A 20 2.76 -5.09 15.04
N PHE A 21 2.66 -6.06 15.95
CA PHE A 21 3.43 -6.11 17.18
C PHE A 21 4.44 -7.24 17.11
N LEU A 22 5.68 -6.95 17.48
CA LEU A 22 6.77 -7.91 17.52
C LEU A 22 7.12 -8.29 18.96
N ASP A 23 7.52 -9.54 19.15
CA ASP A 23 8.02 -10.06 20.43
C ASP A 23 9.50 -9.66 20.68
N ALA A 24 10.11 -10.26 21.71
CA ALA A 24 11.51 -10.00 22.06
C ALA A 24 12.54 -10.50 21.06
N ASP A 25 12.19 -11.51 20.28
CA ASP A 25 13.03 -12.11 19.27
C ASP A 25 12.75 -11.51 17.88
N GLY A 26 11.86 -10.51 17.80
CA GLY A 26 11.48 -9.85 16.55
C GLY A 26 10.45 -10.63 15.72
N LYS A 27 9.83 -11.67 16.29
CA LYS A 27 8.76 -12.43 15.63
C LYS A 27 7.43 -11.71 15.78
N ILE A 28 6.54 -11.95 14.83
CA ILE A 28 5.19 -11.37 14.87
C ILE A 28 4.40 -12.04 16.00
N GLU A 29 4.08 -11.26 17.03
CA GLU A 29 3.17 -11.66 18.11
C GLU A 29 1.72 -11.38 17.71
N PHE A 30 1.48 -10.27 17.00
CA PHE A 30 0.16 -9.85 16.55
C PHE A 30 0.24 -9.08 15.24
N SER A 31 -0.74 -9.28 14.35
CA SER A 31 -0.91 -8.48 13.14
C SER A 31 -2.38 -8.22 12.85
N ASP A 32 -2.71 -6.96 12.65
CA ASP A 32 -3.96 -6.49 12.05
C ASP A 32 -3.64 -5.93 10.67
N THR A 33 -4.04 -6.67 9.63
CA THR A 33 -3.75 -6.37 8.23
C THR A 33 -4.94 -5.78 7.49
N ASP A 34 -6.00 -5.40 8.19
CA ASP A 34 -7.17 -4.78 7.57
C ASP A 34 -6.93 -3.27 7.33
N HIS A 35 -6.86 -2.90 6.05
CA HIS A 35 -6.62 -1.53 5.61
C HIS A 35 -7.89 -0.91 5.04
N ASN A 36 -8.24 0.28 5.54
CA ASN A 36 -9.35 1.08 5.05
C ASN A 36 -8.98 2.09 3.96
N HIS A 37 -7.83 1.90 3.29
CA HIS A 37 -7.37 2.76 2.21
C HIS A 37 -6.66 1.91 1.14
N THR A 38 -6.57 2.45 -0.07
CA THR A 38 -5.80 1.80 -1.13
C THR A 38 -4.29 1.92 -0.88
N PRO A 39 -3.47 1.00 -1.44
CA PRO A 39 -2.02 1.14 -1.39
C PRO A 39 -1.54 2.47 -1.98
N PRO A 40 -0.50 3.11 -1.40
CA PRO A 40 0.08 4.32 -1.98
C PRO A 40 0.67 4.04 -3.37
N LEU A 41 0.40 4.93 -4.32
CA LEU A 41 0.96 4.83 -5.68
C LEU A 41 2.31 5.55 -5.74
N TYR A 42 3.23 5.00 -6.52
CA TYR A 42 4.56 5.57 -6.75
C TYR A 42 4.87 5.64 -8.23
N HIS A 43 5.59 6.68 -8.64
CA HIS A 43 6.24 6.75 -9.94
C HIS A 43 7.70 6.33 -9.77
N VAL A 44 8.14 5.37 -10.57
CA VAL A 44 9.54 4.92 -10.62
C VAL A 44 10.24 5.71 -11.71
N THR A 45 11.27 6.48 -11.34
CA THR A 45 12.06 7.26 -12.31
C THR A 45 12.96 6.34 -13.12
N SER A 46 13.45 6.81 -14.28
CA SER A 46 14.47 6.10 -15.07
C SER A 46 15.75 5.79 -14.28
N THR A 47 16.01 6.56 -13.22
CA THR A 47 17.13 6.38 -12.29
C THR A 47 16.82 5.42 -11.13
N GLY A 48 15.63 4.82 -11.07
CA GLY A 48 15.24 3.83 -10.05
C GLY A 48 14.71 4.43 -8.74
N ASN A 49 14.44 5.74 -8.68
CA ASN A 49 13.89 6.38 -7.48
C ASN A 49 12.37 6.27 -7.43
N TYR A 50 11.81 6.13 -6.23
CA TYR A 50 10.36 6.04 -6.00
C TYR A 50 9.81 7.38 -5.50
N ILE A 51 8.95 8.02 -6.31
CA ILE A 51 8.31 9.29 -5.97
C ILE A 51 6.83 9.04 -5.65
N PRO A 52 6.33 9.40 -4.46
CA PRO A 52 4.93 9.17 -4.10
C PRO A 52 3.99 10.01 -4.96
N LEU A 53 2.97 9.37 -5.53
CA LEU A 53 1.92 10.04 -6.29
C LEU A 53 0.82 10.50 -5.33
N LYS A 54 0.45 11.78 -5.40
CA LYS A 54 -0.72 12.29 -4.69
C LYS A 54 -1.96 11.70 -5.35
N SER A 55 -2.80 11.03 -4.57
CA SER A 55 -4.05 10.40 -5.04
C SER A 55 -5.06 11.47 -5.44
N SER A 56 -4.98 11.91 -6.70
CA SER A 56 -6.03 12.67 -7.36
C SER A 56 -6.17 12.08 -8.75
N ALA A 57 -7.11 11.15 -8.88
CA ALA A 57 -7.51 10.47 -10.12
C ALA A 57 -6.45 9.58 -10.79
N ALA A 58 -6.29 8.34 -10.30
CA ALA A 58 -5.80 7.25 -11.14
C ALA A 58 -6.87 6.96 -12.20
N LYS A 59 -6.75 7.58 -13.38
CA LYS A 59 -7.58 7.28 -14.54
C LYS A 59 -7.40 5.80 -14.89
N LYS A 60 -8.48 5.03 -14.74
CA LYS A 60 -8.67 3.74 -15.40
C LYS A 60 -8.62 3.99 -16.91
N ARG A 61 -7.52 3.62 -17.56
CA ARG A 61 -7.51 3.35 -19.01
C ARG A 61 -7.48 1.83 -19.13
N GLU A 62 -8.67 1.25 -19.20
CA GLU A 62 -8.88 -0.05 -19.83
C GLU A 62 -9.31 0.29 -21.26
N GLU A 63 -8.41 0.09 -22.22
CA GLU A 63 -8.67 0.19 -23.66
C GLU A 63 -8.14 -1.10 -24.32
N GLU A 64 -8.72 -1.45 -25.47
CA GLU A 64 -8.58 -2.69 -26.27
C GLU A 64 -9.70 -3.72 -25.94
N LYS A 65 -10.94 -3.49 -26.37
CA LYS A 65 -11.46 -3.62 -27.76
C LYS A 65 -11.01 -4.93 -28.42
N HIS A 66 -11.72 -6.02 -28.14
CA HIS A 66 -11.74 -7.19 -29.02
C HIS A 66 -12.97 -7.08 -29.93
N ASP A 67 -12.75 -6.43 -31.07
CA ASP A 67 -13.60 -6.50 -32.25
C ASP A 67 -13.09 -7.66 -33.11
N SER A 68 -13.92 -8.67 -33.36
CA SER A 68 -13.92 -9.47 -34.61
C SER A 68 -15.09 -10.45 -34.66
N SER A 69 -16.05 -10.10 -35.51
CA SER A 69 -16.70 -10.93 -36.56
C SER A 69 -17.49 -12.18 -36.13
N GLN A 70 -18.83 -12.14 -36.18
CA GLN A 70 -19.68 -12.55 -37.31
C GLN A 70 -19.37 -13.95 -37.89
N SER A 71 -20.34 -14.86 -37.75
CA SER A 71 -20.61 -16.01 -38.62
C SER A 71 -22.12 -16.18 -38.75
#